data_AF-A0A9N8VHP2-F1
#
_entry.id   AF-A0A9N8VHP2-F1
#
_cell.length_a   1.000
_cell.length_b   1.000
_cell.length_c   1.000
_cell.angle_alpha   90.00
_cell.angle_beta   90.00
_cell.angle_gamma   90.00
#
_symmetry.space_group_name_H-M   'P 1'
#
loop_
_entity.id
_entity.type
_entity.pdbx_description
1 polymer ?
#
loop_
_entity_poly.entity_id
_entity_poly.type
_entity_poly.pdbx_seq_one_letter_code
_entity_poly.pdbx_strand_id
1 'polypeptide(L)'
;MQKLDKIDEISRLSNTNDTNIDIYIPQNIILQIHDPKSDSNCRFRSLAIAIFGDEECWQKIKTKMIFYLNEQHDLYKKLEYDVSRLKEVLSYTDLGIASPNTGFILQNVHS
;
A
#
# COMPACT_ATOMS: atom_id res chain seq x y z
N MET A 1 -0.15 13.21 -32.10
CA MET A 1 -1.33 13.61 -31.30
C MET A 1 -2.37 12.49 -31.42
N GLN A 2 -2.29 11.45 -30.57
CA GLN A 2 -3.09 10.20 -30.67
C GLN A 2 -3.55 9.68 -29.28
N LYS A 3 -3.48 10.52 -28.24
CA LYS A 3 -3.69 10.08 -26.84
C LYS A 3 -5.15 10.13 -26.39
N LEU A 4 -6.02 10.78 -27.17
CA LEU A 4 -7.39 11.08 -26.77
C LEU A 4 -8.37 9.94 -27.13
N ASP A 5 -8.11 9.17 -28.18
CA ASP A 5 -9.06 8.18 -28.71
C ASP A 5 -9.17 6.90 -27.86
N LYS A 6 -8.18 6.60 -27.01
CA LYS A 6 -8.14 5.34 -26.24
C LYS A 6 -8.97 5.36 -24.95
N ILE A 7 -9.21 6.55 -24.40
CA ILE A 7 -9.95 6.70 -23.14
C ILE A 7 -11.43 6.38 -23.35
N ASP A 8 -11.98 6.79 -24.50
CA ASP A 8 -13.39 6.57 -24.85
C ASP A 8 -13.74 5.10 -25.11
N GLU A 9 -12.77 4.27 -25.49
CA GLU A 9 -12.96 2.84 -25.74
C GLU A 9 -13.12 2.04 -24.44
N ILE A 10 -12.37 2.40 -23.39
CA ILE A 10 -12.44 1.75 -22.07
C ILE A 10 -13.79 2.00 -21.41
N SER A 11 -14.35 3.22 -21.56
CA SER A 11 -15.69 3.54 -21.03
C SER A 11 -16.82 2.77 -21.71
N ARG A 12 -16.64 2.25 -22.94
CA ARG A 12 -17.67 1.48 -23.63
C ARG A 12 -17.76 0.02 -23.16
N LEU A 13 -16.71 -0.52 -22.55
CA LEU A 13 -16.65 -1.91 -22.08
C LEU A 13 -17.29 -2.11 -20.69
N SER A 14 -17.61 -1.04 -19.95
CA SER A 14 -18.14 -1.16 -18.58
C SER A 14 -19.67 -1.23 -18.48
N ASN A 15 -20.40 -1.26 -19.60
CA ASN A 15 -21.87 -1.16 -19.64
C ASN A 15 -22.57 -2.47 -20.01
N THR A 16 -22.22 -3.58 -19.36
CA THR A 16 -23.06 -4.78 -19.35
C THR A 16 -23.16 -5.36 -17.94
N ASN A 17 -24.40 -5.52 -17.51
CA ASN A 17 -24.81 -5.97 -16.19
C ASN A 17 -24.31 -7.41 -15.89
N ASP A 18 -24.04 -7.67 -14.60
CA ASP A 18 -23.67 -8.95 -13.96
C ASP A 18 -22.24 -9.51 -14.13
N THR A 19 -21.37 -8.99 -13.25
CA THR A 19 -20.39 -9.71 -12.40
C THR A 19 -19.55 -10.84 -13.02
N ASN A 20 -18.83 -10.54 -14.09
CA ASN A 20 -17.49 -11.12 -14.28
C ASN A 20 -16.61 -10.02 -14.84
N ILE A 21 -15.93 -9.28 -13.95
CA ILE A 21 -14.95 -8.28 -14.38
C ILE A 21 -13.75 -9.09 -14.84
N ASP A 22 -13.67 -9.37 -16.14
CA ASP A 22 -12.42 -9.77 -16.76
C ASP A 22 -11.49 -8.56 -16.73
N ILE A 23 -10.66 -8.45 -15.69
CA ILE A 23 -9.67 -7.38 -15.54
C ILE A 23 -8.53 -7.69 -16.52
N TYR A 24 -8.81 -7.63 -17.82
CA TYR A 24 -7.80 -7.63 -18.86
C TYR A 24 -7.19 -6.24 -18.93
N ILE A 25 -5.95 -6.10 -18.46
CA ILE A 25 -5.13 -4.90 -18.63
C ILE A 25 -4.12 -5.19 -19.74
N PRO A 26 -4.32 -4.67 -20.96
CA PRO A 26 -3.37 -4.84 -22.05
C PRO A 26 -1.96 -4.40 -21.64
N GLN A 27 -0.92 -5.20 -21.92
CA GLN A 27 0.45 -4.82 -21.54
C GLN A 27 0.91 -3.51 -22.17
N ASN A 28 0.41 -3.19 -23.37
CA ASN A 28 0.75 -1.96 -24.09
C ASN A 28 0.17 -0.68 -23.47
N ILE A 29 -0.71 -0.78 -22.45
CA ILE A 29 -1.20 0.38 -21.68
C ILE A 29 -0.47 0.57 -20.35
N ILE A 30 0.42 -0.36 -19.97
CA ILE A 30 1.26 -0.24 -18.78
C ILE A 30 2.29 0.87 -19.05
N LEU A 31 2.16 1.99 -18.34
CA LEU A 31 3.04 3.14 -18.52
C LEU A 31 4.44 2.90 -17.98
N GLN A 32 4.54 2.27 -16.81
CA GLN A 32 5.78 2.03 -16.08
C GLN A 32 5.67 0.75 -15.25
N ILE A 33 6.77 0.02 -15.16
CA ILE A 33 6.93 -1.14 -14.29
C ILE A 33 8.10 -0.82 -13.36
N HIS A 34 7.90 -1.03 -12.07
CA HIS A 34 8.94 -0.84 -11.05
C HIS A 34 9.21 -2.18 -10.37
N ASP A 35 10.48 -2.45 -10.09
CA ASP A 35 10.96 -3.65 -9.41
C ASP A 35 11.57 -3.25 -8.06
N PRO A 36 10.74 -2.97 -7.03
CA PRO A 36 11.24 -2.62 -5.71
C PRO A 36 11.93 -3.81 -5.05
N LYS A 37 12.77 -3.53 -4.04
CA LYS A 37 13.38 -4.60 -3.23
C LYS A 37 12.33 -5.59 -2.73
N SER A 38 12.58 -6.87 -3.01
CA SER A 38 11.72 -8.00 -2.63
C SER A 38 11.90 -8.37 -1.15
N ASP A 39 11.44 -7.50 -0.25
CA ASP A 39 11.42 -7.71 1.20
C ASP A 39 9.98 -7.64 1.76
N SER A 40 9.84 -7.79 3.08
CA SER A 40 8.54 -7.69 3.77
C SER A 40 7.84 -6.33 3.63
N ASN A 41 8.54 -5.31 3.12
CA ASN A 41 8.10 -3.94 2.90
C ASN A 41 7.88 -3.60 1.42
N CYS A 42 8.01 -4.56 0.49
CA CYS A 42 7.90 -4.32 -0.96
C CYS A 42 6.62 -3.54 -1.36
N ARG A 43 5.47 -3.84 -0.75
CA ARG A 43 4.21 -3.09 -0.96
C ARG A 43 4.32 -1.60 -0.62
N PHE A 44 5.06 -1.25 0.43
CA PHE A 44 5.29 0.13 0.83
C PHE A 44 6.36 0.80 -0.04
N ARG A 45 7.36 0.04 -0.48
CA ARG A 45 8.37 0.48 -1.46
C ARG A 45 7.73 0.80 -2.81
N SER A 46 6.81 -0.04 -3.31
CA SER A 46 6.03 0.23 -4.53
C SER A 46 5.29 1.56 -4.41
N LEU A 47 4.64 1.80 -3.27
CA LEU A 47 3.91 3.05 -3.03
C LEU A 47 4.86 4.25 -2.89
N ALA A 48 6.04 4.06 -2.30
CA ALA A 48 7.05 5.10 -2.19
C ALA A 48 7.63 5.49 -3.56
N ILE A 49 7.84 4.53 -4.47
CA ILE A 49 8.21 4.83 -5.86
C ILE A 49 7.10 5.62 -6.55
N ALA A 50 5.85 5.19 -6.43
CA ALA A 50 4.72 5.86 -7.10
C ALA A 50 4.49 7.31 -6.61
N ILE A 51 4.74 7.59 -5.33
CA ILE A 51 4.49 8.91 -4.72
C ILE A 51 5.72 9.81 -4.73
N PHE A 52 6.90 9.25 -4.45
CA PHE A 52 8.14 10.00 -4.23
C PHE A 52 9.22 9.74 -5.28
N GLY A 53 9.04 8.75 -6.15
CA GLY A 53 10.07 8.31 -7.09
C GLY A 53 11.25 7.58 -6.43
N ASP A 54 11.16 7.26 -5.14
CA ASP A 54 12.24 6.68 -4.33
C ASP A 54 11.67 5.61 -3.38
N GLU A 55 12.12 4.36 -3.55
CA GLU A 55 11.68 3.25 -2.72
C GLU A 55 12.12 3.37 -1.26
N GLU A 56 13.23 4.07 -0.96
CA GLU A 56 13.73 4.22 0.41
C GLU A 56 12.83 5.12 1.27
N CYS A 57 11.90 5.85 0.65
CA CYS A 57 10.86 6.59 1.34
C CYS A 57 9.72 5.71 1.89
N TRP A 58 9.80 4.38 1.82
CA TRP A 58 8.77 3.44 2.33
C TRP A 58 8.41 3.65 3.80
N GLN A 59 9.37 4.06 4.65
CA GLN A 59 9.09 4.34 6.06
C GLN A 59 8.11 5.50 6.22
N LYS A 60 8.26 6.56 5.41
CA LYS A 60 7.35 7.72 5.42
C LYS A 60 5.93 7.33 5.04
N ILE A 61 5.77 6.37 4.12
CA ILE A 61 4.47 5.79 3.78
C ILE A 61 3.84 5.15 5.01
N LYS A 62 4.56 4.27 5.71
CA LYS A 62 4.04 3.60 6.92
C LYS A 62 3.69 4.60 8.03
N THR A 63 4.52 5.62 8.25
CA THR A 63 4.25 6.71 9.21
C THR A 63 2.97 7.47 8.87
N LYS A 64 2.74 7.80 7.60
CA LYS A 64 1.50 8.46 7.18
C LYS A 64 0.29 7.53 7.35
N MET A 65 0.42 6.26 6.98
CA MET A 65 -0.66 5.28 7.11
C MET A 65 -1.05 5.04 8.57
N ILE A 66 -0.09 4.95 9.50
CA ILE A 66 -0.42 4.79 10.93
C ILE A 66 -1.09 6.04 11.50
N PHE A 67 -0.67 7.24 11.06
CA PHE A 67 -1.35 8.49 11.41
C PHE A 67 -2.81 8.46 10.96
N TYR A 68 -3.08 8.14 9.69
CA TYR A 68 -4.45 8.02 9.19
C TYR A 68 -5.26 6.91 9.86
N LEU A 69 -4.64 5.76 10.15
CA LEU A 69 -5.31 4.67 10.87
C LEU A 69 -5.74 5.09 12.28
N ASN A 70 -4.94 5.91 12.96
CA ASN A 70 -5.29 6.43 14.28
C ASN A 70 -6.40 7.48 14.21
N GLU A 71 -6.31 8.42 13.26
CA GLU A 71 -7.35 9.45 13.04
C GLU A 71 -8.69 8.84 12.63
N GLN A 72 -8.67 7.74 11.88
CA GLN A 72 -9.86 7.07 11.35
C GLN A 72 -10.14 5.75 12.06
N HIS A 73 -9.68 5.58 13.29
CA HIS A 73 -9.75 4.33 14.04
C HIS A 73 -11.19 3.74 14.07
N ASP A 74 -12.17 4.59 14.33
CA ASP A 74 -13.58 4.16 14.44
C ASP A 74 -14.17 3.74 13.10
N LEU A 75 -13.72 4.35 11.99
CA LEU A 75 -14.08 3.93 10.64
C LEU A 75 -13.56 2.52 10.36
N TYR A 76 -12.27 2.27 10.64
CA TYR A 76 -11.68 0.94 10.41
C TYR A 76 -12.32 -0.14 11.29
N LYS A 77 -12.65 0.18 12.55
CA LYS A 77 -13.43 -0.73 13.41
C LYS A 77 -14.83 -1.00 12.87
N LYS A 78 -15.53 0.04 12.41
CA LYS A 78 -16.89 -0.09 11.83
C LYS A 78 -16.89 -0.94 10.56
N LEU A 79 -15.79 -0.92 9.80
CA LEU A 79 -15.57 -1.77 8.63
C LEU A 79 -15.03 -3.17 9.00
N GLU A 80 -15.03 -3.52 10.29
CA GLU A 80 -14.61 -4.84 10.81
C GLU A 80 -13.15 -5.21 10.49
N TYR A 81 -12.29 -4.22 10.25
CA TYR A 81 -10.86 -4.47 10.12
C TYR A 81 -10.23 -4.76 11.49
N ASP A 82 -9.26 -5.68 11.50
CA ASP A 82 -8.38 -5.88 12.65
C ASP A 82 -7.36 -4.75 12.74
N VAL A 83 -7.75 -3.68 13.44
CA VAL A 83 -6.91 -2.49 13.65
C VAL A 83 -5.61 -2.83 14.37
N SER A 84 -5.61 -3.83 15.27
CA SER A 84 -4.40 -4.25 15.99
C SER A 84 -3.39 -4.86 15.01
N ARG A 85 -3.86 -5.74 14.13
CA ARG A 85 -3.03 -6.34 13.08
C ARG A 85 -2.53 -5.29 12.08
N LEU A 86 -3.37 -4.33 11.71
CA LEU A 86 -2.95 -3.22 10.84
C LEU A 86 -1.83 -2.39 11.49
N LYS A 87 -1.95 -2.08 12.78
CA LYS A 87 -0.90 -1.37 13.52
C LYS A 87 0.40 -2.16 13.55
N GLU A 88 0.35 -3.46 13.80
CA GLU A 88 1.53 -4.34 13.79
C GLU A 88 2.25 -4.33 12.43
N VAL A 89 1.49 -4.48 11.33
CA VAL A 89 2.04 -4.45 9.97
C VAL A 89 2.67 -3.09 9.67
N LEU A 90 2.08 -2.00 10.17
CA LEU A 90 2.55 -0.63 9.97
C LEU A 90 3.70 -0.23 10.91
N SER A 91 3.85 -0.87 12.06
CA SER A 91 4.96 -0.61 12.99
C SER A 91 6.18 -1.50 12.73
N TYR A 92 6.01 -2.63 12.05
CA TYR A 92 7.10 -3.57 11.75
C TYR A 92 8.16 -2.94 10.83
N THR A 93 9.31 -2.56 11.35
CA THR A 93 10.48 -2.26 10.53
C THR A 93 11.40 -3.47 10.57
N ASP A 94 11.59 -4.10 9.42
CA ASP A 94 12.46 -5.27 9.28
C ASP A 94 13.92 -4.82 9.45
N LEU A 95 14.38 -4.74 10.71
CA LEU A 95 15.76 -4.46 11.07
C LEU A 95 16.51 -5.78 11.04
N GLY A 96 16.70 -6.39 9.87
CA GLY A 96 17.50 -7.58 9.53
C GLY A 96 18.17 -8.41 10.64
N ILE A 97 17.45 -8.76 11.70
CA ILE A 97 17.92 -9.53 12.85
C ILE A 97 16.78 -10.47 13.20
N ALA A 98 17.11 -11.75 13.19
CA ALA A 98 16.22 -12.86 13.45
C ALA A 98 15.25 -12.57 14.59
N SER A 99 13.97 -12.86 14.35
CA SER A 99 12.94 -12.96 15.36
C SER A 99 13.45 -13.69 16.61
N PRO A 100 13.21 -13.13 17.80
CA PRO A 100 12.76 -13.94 18.91
C PRO A 100 11.43 -13.38 19.39
N ASN A 101 10.41 -14.24 19.39
CA ASN A 101 9.26 -14.07 20.27
C ASN A 101 9.75 -13.66 21.67
N THR A 102 9.53 -12.41 22.09
CA THR A 102 9.01 -12.01 23.41
C THR A 102 9.16 -10.50 23.64
N GLY A 103 8.06 -9.86 24.06
CA GLY A 103 8.11 -8.70 24.95
C GLY A 103 8.00 -7.33 24.30
N PHE A 104 6.76 -6.84 24.21
CA PHE A 104 6.48 -5.41 24.37
C PHE A 104 7.20 -4.88 25.60
N ILE A 105 8.21 -4.01 25.44
CA ILE A 105 8.52 -2.94 26.40
C ILE A 105 8.89 -1.68 25.62
N LEU A 106 7.93 -0.76 25.52
CA LEU A 106 8.22 0.66 25.37
C LEU A 106 8.81 1.12 26.71
N GLN A 107 10.09 1.49 26.74
CA GLN A 107 10.60 2.39 27.78
C GLN A 107 11.03 3.69 27.12
N ASN A 108 10.21 4.70 27.38
CA ASN A 108 10.51 6.11 27.22
C ASN A 108 11.87 6.43 27.85
N VAL A 109 12.74 7.11 27.12
CA VAL A 109 13.88 7.80 27.73
C VAL A 109 13.70 9.29 27.48
N HIS A 110 13.01 9.93 28.41
CA HIS A 110 13.25 11.33 28.74
C HIS A 110 14.20 11.35 29.94
N SER A 111 15.41 11.85 29.73
CA SER A 111 16.16 12.76 30.61
C SER A 111 17.47 13.13 29.91
#